data_AF-A0A2L0F3Z7-F1
#
_entry.id   AF-A0A2L0F3Z7-F1
#
_cell.length_a   1.000
_cell.length_b   1.000
_cell.length_c   1.000
_cell.angle_alpha   90.00
_cell.angle_beta   90.00
_cell.angle_gamma   90.00
#
_symmetry.space_group_name_H-M   'P 1'
#
loop_
_entity.id
_entity.type
_entity.pdbx_description
1 polymer ?
#
loop_
_entity_poly.entity_id
_entity_poly.type
_entity_poly.pdbx_seq_one_letter_code
_entity_poly.pdbx_strand_id
1 'polypeptide(L)'
;MIPRLPLSGLFPDFHPAWILGEDEDLIVVDKPAGLSTHAPEPDRLDDVVTRLRAFLRARGDAEAYLGIHQRLDRDTSGVLLFTRRREANPAVARQFEGRAVQKSYVAAVSGFGDRAPRGTLRHRLVPAPGGAMRALPARAEKSSASGTLAITHYRLLERRGDRALLELRPETGRTHQIRVQLAAIGLPIAGDPLYGGPEAPRLLLHAAELRLEHPGTGAPAVFRSRPPAVFEAWLAGAPVDPYAGGVAAVERAMREAAERRYGVARAGDTTAFRLVHGAGDGLPFVSVDLYGEHLVVSLFGAGEGEPGAPPRDVVLDAAHRLGAKGVYVKVRPKHASVIVDARREEFSPRHAVRGESAPEEFTVLEHGLPFKVRLGDGLSTGIFLDQRENRRRVRELAGGARVLNLFAYTGAFTVAAAAGGARESVTVDVSRGAIAWARENLDAIGADPAAHVVVEADVFPWLKAAAQAGRRFDLIVLDPPSFATTKKSRFSAESDFGALAALAFRLLAPGGRMLACTNHRGIARARFRRHLHEAAREAGCDVVQMKDLPDPVDFPSDPGREPHLKSVLASVGASAASATPAAPSRREAATPSRREPAAPSRARRRGAR
;
A
#
# COMPACT_ATOMS: atom_id res chain seq x y z
N MET A 1 17.85 25.19 11.33
CA MET A 1 17.55 25.15 9.87
C MET A 1 18.16 23.86 9.34
N ILE A 2 17.40 23.00 8.65
CA ILE A 2 17.92 21.73 8.10
C ILE A 2 18.72 22.07 6.83
N PRO A 3 19.96 21.59 6.66
CA PRO A 3 20.74 21.87 5.46
C PRO A 3 20.08 21.29 4.21
N ARG A 4 20.07 22.06 3.12
CA ARG A 4 19.54 21.62 1.82
C ARG A 4 20.56 20.69 1.17
N LEU A 5 20.23 19.40 1.11
CA LEU A 5 20.97 18.38 0.38
C LEU A 5 20.33 18.17 -1.00
N PRO A 6 21.04 17.62 -2.01
CA PRO A 6 20.38 17.15 -3.23
C PRO A 6 19.33 16.07 -2.89
N LEU A 7 18.32 15.87 -3.76
CA LEU A 7 17.26 14.88 -3.53
C LEU A 7 17.80 13.46 -3.29
N SER A 8 18.97 13.11 -3.84
CA SER A 8 19.63 11.83 -3.56
C SER A 8 19.99 11.65 -2.08
N GLY A 9 20.28 12.74 -1.36
CA GLY A 9 20.53 12.72 0.08
C GLY A 9 19.29 12.51 0.95
N LEU A 10 18.10 12.43 0.35
CA LEU A 10 16.84 12.18 1.05
C LEU A 10 16.68 10.70 1.47
N PHE A 11 17.44 9.79 0.86
CA PHE A 11 17.32 8.35 1.05
C PHE A 11 18.64 7.72 1.54
N PRO A 12 19.19 8.12 2.70
CA PRO A 12 20.42 7.54 3.20
C PRO A 12 20.21 6.06 3.55
N ASP A 13 21.24 5.24 3.33
CA ASP A 13 21.22 3.82 3.70
C ASP A 13 20.90 3.64 5.19
N PHE A 14 21.44 4.49 6.05
CA PHE A 14 21.18 4.47 7.49
C PHE A 14 21.41 5.86 8.07
N HIS A 15 20.65 6.23 9.10
CA HIS A 15 20.85 7.48 9.82
C HIS A 15 21.79 7.26 11.01
N PRO A 16 22.97 7.89 11.07
CA PRO A 16 23.89 7.74 12.21
C PRO A 16 23.24 8.14 13.54
N ALA A 17 22.30 9.07 13.50
CA ALA A 17 21.53 9.52 14.67
C ALA A 17 20.64 8.42 15.30
N TRP A 18 20.45 7.28 14.61
CA TRP A 18 19.77 6.13 15.19
C TRP A 18 20.69 5.29 16.09
N ILE A 19 22.00 5.49 16.10
CA ILE A 19 22.90 4.73 16.97
C ILE A 19 22.82 5.30 18.40
N LEU A 20 22.33 4.47 19.33
CA LEU A 20 22.25 4.79 20.77
C LEU A 20 23.55 4.46 21.52
N GLY A 21 24.31 3.51 20.99
CA GLY A 21 25.59 3.07 21.55
C GLY A 21 26.27 2.08 20.61
N GLU A 22 27.59 2.16 20.52
CA GLU A 22 28.42 1.33 19.66
C GLU A 22 29.78 1.12 20.34
N ASP A 23 30.19 -0.14 20.48
CA ASP A 23 31.52 -0.55 20.91
C ASP A 23 32.00 -1.75 20.07
N GLU A 24 33.00 -2.49 20.54
CA GLU A 24 33.53 -3.67 19.84
C GLU A 24 32.57 -4.87 19.83
N ASP A 25 31.73 -5.03 20.86
CA ASP A 25 30.85 -6.19 21.03
C ASP A 25 29.42 -5.92 20.62
N LEU A 26 28.94 -4.68 20.78
CA LEU A 26 27.55 -4.29 20.67
C LEU A 26 27.36 -3.09 19.74
N ILE A 27 26.23 -3.09 19.03
CA ILE A 27 25.66 -1.90 18.40
C ILE A 27 24.17 -1.84 18.73
N VAL A 28 23.73 -0.70 19.23
CA VAL A 28 22.36 -0.48 19.69
C VAL A 28 21.75 0.67 18.92
N VAL A 29 20.55 0.42 18.39
CA VAL A 29 19.85 1.29 17.45
C VAL A 29 18.50 1.72 18.04
N ASP A 30 18.16 3.00 17.91
CA ASP A 30 16.79 3.50 18.05
C ASP A 30 16.06 3.26 16.74
N LYS A 31 15.32 2.15 16.68
CA LYS A 31 14.59 1.77 15.47
C LYS A 31 13.43 2.73 15.22
N PRO A 32 13.31 3.38 14.05
CA PRO A 32 12.09 4.10 13.69
C PRO A 32 10.92 3.13 13.49
N ALA A 33 9.67 3.62 13.53
CA ALA A 33 8.55 2.78 13.08
C ALA A 33 8.43 2.78 11.56
N GLY A 34 7.71 1.79 11.04
CA GLY A 34 7.55 1.55 9.62
C GLY A 34 8.68 0.70 9.02
N LEU A 35 9.76 0.46 9.79
CA LEU A 35 10.92 -0.32 9.39
C LEU A 35 10.96 -1.67 10.11
N SER A 36 11.03 -2.78 9.39
CA SER A 36 11.18 -4.10 10.00
C SER A 36 12.57 -4.28 10.62
N THR A 37 12.70 -5.10 11.66
CA THR A 37 14.03 -5.47 12.19
C THR A 37 14.86 -6.20 11.13
N HIS A 38 14.25 -7.19 10.49
CA HIS A 38 14.81 -7.99 9.39
C HIS A 38 13.63 -8.45 8.54
N ALA A 39 13.66 -8.22 7.23
CA ALA A 39 12.60 -8.66 6.34
C ALA A 39 12.61 -10.20 6.21
N PRO A 40 11.44 -10.85 6.16
CA PRO A 40 11.37 -12.27 5.86
C PRO A 40 11.62 -12.56 4.37
N GLU A 41 11.32 -11.60 3.48
CA GLU A 41 11.52 -11.75 2.04
C GLU A 41 12.93 -11.27 1.60
N PRO A 42 13.69 -12.08 0.83
CA PRO A 42 15.04 -11.72 0.38
C PRO A 42 15.12 -10.47 -0.52
N ASP A 43 14.05 -10.15 -1.24
CA ASP A 43 13.96 -9.03 -2.18
C ASP A 43 13.51 -7.72 -1.50
N ARG A 44 13.13 -7.77 -0.22
CA ARG A 44 12.76 -6.58 0.53
C ARG A 44 14.01 -5.91 1.11
N LEU A 45 14.50 -4.91 0.38
CA LEU A 45 15.74 -4.19 0.66
C LEU A 45 15.64 -3.14 1.79
N ASP A 46 14.51 -3.10 2.50
CA ASP A 46 14.19 -2.06 3.48
C ASP A 46 13.86 -2.63 4.87
N ASP A 47 14.92 -2.89 5.63
CA ASP A 47 14.90 -3.27 7.05
C ASP A 47 16.16 -2.74 7.77
N VAL A 48 16.16 -2.77 9.11
CA VAL A 48 17.27 -2.24 9.92
C VAL A 48 18.59 -2.95 9.63
N VAL A 49 18.58 -4.28 9.51
CA VAL A 49 19.81 -5.07 9.32
C VAL A 49 20.46 -4.74 7.99
N THR A 50 19.69 -4.72 6.91
CA THR A 50 20.15 -4.45 5.55
C THR A 50 20.68 -3.02 5.43
N ARG A 51 19.99 -2.05 6.04
CA ARG A 51 20.41 -0.66 6.12
C ARG A 51 21.69 -0.47 6.96
N LEU A 52 21.74 -1.08 8.15
CA LEU A 52 22.91 -1.01 9.04
C LEU A 52 24.14 -1.67 8.41
N ARG A 53 23.99 -2.83 7.76
CA ARG A 53 25.10 -3.48 7.03
C ARG A 53 25.68 -2.59 5.94
N ALA A 54 24.81 -1.95 5.15
CA ALA A 54 25.26 -1.03 4.10
C ALA A 54 26.05 0.15 4.68
N PHE A 55 25.57 0.71 5.79
CA PHE A 55 26.26 1.77 6.53
C PHE A 55 27.62 1.33 7.10
N LEU A 56 27.70 0.16 7.73
CA LEU A 56 28.94 -0.39 8.27
C LEU A 56 29.96 -0.66 7.15
N ARG A 57 29.50 -1.26 6.05
CA ARG A 57 30.33 -1.46 4.85
C ARG A 57 30.88 -0.14 4.31
N ALA A 58 30.07 0.90 4.21
CA ALA A 58 30.50 2.23 3.76
C ALA A 58 31.54 2.88 4.68
N ARG A 59 31.59 2.48 5.96
CA ARG A 59 32.58 2.93 6.95
C ARG A 59 33.82 2.02 7.05
N GLY A 60 33.96 1.03 6.15
CA GLY A 60 35.10 0.11 6.11
C GLY A 60 34.92 -1.18 6.92
N ASP A 61 33.75 -1.43 7.51
CA ASP A 61 33.41 -2.63 8.27
C ASP A 61 32.50 -3.55 7.45
N ALA A 62 33.03 -4.07 6.33
CA ALA A 62 32.26 -4.83 5.34
C ALA A 62 31.82 -6.23 5.83
N GLU A 63 32.62 -6.84 6.71
CA GLU A 63 32.39 -8.17 7.27
C GLU A 63 31.75 -8.12 8.66
N ALA A 64 31.17 -6.98 9.03
CA ALA A 64 30.53 -6.76 10.32
C ALA A 64 29.51 -7.86 10.61
N TYR A 65 29.77 -8.65 11.66
CA TYR A 65 28.80 -9.59 12.17
C TYR A 65 27.66 -8.82 12.84
N LEU A 66 26.40 -9.21 12.58
CA LEU A 66 25.23 -8.64 13.24
C LEU A 66 24.35 -9.76 13.77
N GLY A 67 24.56 -10.14 15.04
CA GLY A 67 23.75 -11.14 15.71
C GLY A 67 22.44 -10.56 16.22
N ILE A 68 21.32 -11.20 15.87
CA ILE A 68 19.96 -10.73 16.19
C ILE A 68 19.43 -11.54 17.38
N HIS A 69 19.22 -10.88 18.53
CA HIS A 69 18.70 -11.53 19.75
C HIS A 69 17.26 -11.11 20.09
N GLN A 70 16.77 -10.05 19.46
CA GLN A 70 15.39 -9.58 19.60
C GLN A 70 14.89 -9.04 18.27
N ARG A 71 13.56 -9.01 18.11
CA ARG A 71 12.88 -8.39 16.98
C ARG A 71 11.79 -7.49 17.50
N LEU A 72 11.76 -6.27 16.99
CA LEU A 72 10.61 -5.37 17.12
C LEU A 72 9.76 -5.49 15.86
N ASP A 73 8.44 -5.48 16.04
CA ASP A 73 7.48 -5.40 14.93
C ASP A 73 7.77 -4.15 14.08
N ARG A 74 7.37 -4.18 12.80
CA ARG A 74 7.58 -3.08 11.84
C ARG A 74 7.22 -1.71 12.42
N ASP A 75 6.04 -1.61 13.05
CA ASP A 75 5.50 -0.33 13.54
C ASP A 75 5.88 -0.01 14.98
N THR A 76 6.57 -0.92 15.68
CA THR A 76 7.12 -0.64 17.02
C THR A 76 8.46 0.06 16.87
N SER A 77 8.62 1.23 17.48
CA SER A 77 9.91 1.97 17.50
C SER A 77 10.74 1.66 18.75
N GLY A 78 12.00 2.10 18.82
CA GLY A 78 12.81 2.11 20.02
C GLY A 78 14.00 1.15 20.01
N VAL A 79 14.53 0.86 21.20
CA VAL A 79 15.83 0.19 21.41
C VAL A 79 15.88 -1.20 20.76
N LEU A 80 16.85 -1.39 19.87
CA LEU A 80 17.17 -2.63 19.18
C LEU A 80 18.67 -2.92 19.25
N LEU A 81 19.05 -4.07 19.81
CA LEU A 81 20.45 -4.46 20.01
C LEU A 81 20.90 -5.52 19.01
N PHE A 82 22.11 -5.35 18.49
CA PHE A 82 22.84 -6.35 17.70
C PHE A 82 24.21 -6.61 18.33
N THR A 83 24.67 -7.86 18.25
CA THR A 83 26.07 -8.21 18.56
C THR A 83 26.94 -8.01 17.33
N ARG A 84 28.12 -7.41 17.51
CA ARG A 84 29.08 -7.07 16.44
C ARG A 84 30.14 -8.12 16.17
N ARG A 85 30.33 -9.04 17.12
CA ARG A 85 31.33 -10.11 17.06
C ARG A 85 30.71 -11.47 17.37
N ARG A 86 31.27 -12.52 16.76
CA ARG A 86 30.79 -13.89 16.95
C ARG A 86 31.09 -14.39 18.36
N GLU A 87 32.18 -13.92 18.95
CA GLU A 87 32.68 -14.24 20.28
C GLU A 87 31.74 -13.69 21.38
N ALA A 88 31.16 -12.51 21.18
CA ALA A 88 30.20 -11.89 22.10
C ALA A 88 28.80 -12.51 22.00
N ASN A 89 28.44 -13.09 20.85
CA ASN A 89 27.10 -13.58 20.56
C ASN A 89 26.55 -14.60 21.58
N PRO A 90 27.30 -15.66 21.99
CA PRO A 90 26.81 -16.63 22.95
C PRO A 90 26.47 -16.02 24.32
N ALA A 91 27.25 -15.03 24.78
CA ALA A 91 27.01 -14.38 26.07
C ALA A 91 25.69 -13.60 26.07
N VAL A 92 25.40 -12.88 24.97
CA VAL A 92 24.12 -12.16 24.82
C VAL A 92 22.96 -13.15 24.61
N ALA A 93 23.14 -14.18 23.79
CA ALA A 93 22.12 -15.21 23.56
C ALA A 93 21.65 -15.86 24.87
N ARG A 94 22.59 -16.28 25.73
CA ARG A 94 22.27 -16.86 27.06
C ARG A 94 21.43 -15.92 27.92
N GLN A 95 21.68 -14.61 27.90
CA GLN A 95 20.90 -13.65 28.68
C GLN A 95 19.48 -13.50 28.15
N PHE A 96 19.28 -13.53 26.83
CA PHE A 96 17.93 -13.48 26.22
C PHE A 96 17.15 -14.78 26.44
N GLU A 97 17.78 -15.94 26.25
CA GLU A 97 17.20 -17.26 26.47
C GLU A 97 16.84 -17.48 27.96
N GLY A 98 17.76 -17.10 28.85
CA GLY A 98 17.60 -17.15 30.30
C GLY A 98 16.72 -16.05 30.88
N ARG A 99 16.22 -15.11 30.06
CA ARG A 99 15.37 -13.96 30.46
C ARG A 99 16.01 -13.04 31.51
N ALA A 100 17.34 -12.99 31.56
CA ALA A 100 18.09 -12.05 32.40
C ALA A 100 17.95 -10.60 31.87
N VAL A 101 17.71 -10.45 30.56
CA VAL A 101 17.51 -9.15 29.91
C VAL A 101 16.20 -8.51 30.36
N GLN A 102 16.30 -7.27 30.84
CA GLN A 102 15.13 -6.47 31.23
C GLN A 102 14.74 -5.53 30.09
N LYS A 103 13.45 -5.54 29.73
CA LYS A 103 12.89 -4.70 28.68
C LYS A 103 11.77 -3.83 29.24
N SER A 104 11.78 -2.56 28.88
CA SER A 104 10.69 -1.63 29.19
C SER A 104 10.17 -0.99 27.90
N TYR A 105 8.85 -0.94 27.78
CA TYR A 105 8.14 -0.33 26.67
C TYR A 105 7.26 0.80 27.19
N VAL A 106 6.95 1.76 26.33
CA VAL A 106 5.91 2.76 26.57
C VAL A 106 4.82 2.57 25.52
N ALA A 107 3.55 2.55 25.95
CA ALA A 107 2.41 2.56 25.04
C ALA A 107 1.41 3.67 25.40
N ALA A 108 0.84 4.28 24.37
CA ALA A 108 -0.30 5.18 24.53
C ALA A 108 -1.61 4.41 24.35
N VAL A 109 -2.53 4.51 25.30
CA VAL A 109 -3.79 3.76 25.33
C VAL A 109 -4.96 4.69 25.64
N SER A 110 -6.17 4.34 25.18
CA SER A 110 -7.42 4.98 25.59
C SER A 110 -8.25 4.06 26.50
N GLY A 111 -9.17 4.63 27.26
CA GLY A 111 -10.08 3.89 28.12
C GLY A 111 -9.47 3.43 29.45
N PHE A 112 -8.42 4.09 29.93
CA PHE A 112 -7.75 3.71 31.18
C PHE A 112 -8.71 3.74 32.38
N GLY A 113 -9.58 4.75 32.46
CA GLY A 113 -10.58 4.88 33.53
C GLY A 113 -9.96 4.90 34.93
N ASP A 114 -10.65 4.26 35.89
CA ASP A 114 -10.26 4.21 37.31
C ASP A 114 -9.44 2.96 37.68
N ARG A 115 -8.76 2.36 36.70
CA ARG A 115 -7.93 1.16 36.92
C ARG A 115 -6.77 1.47 37.86
N ALA A 116 -6.32 0.44 38.57
CA ALA A 116 -5.13 0.54 39.42
C ALA A 116 -3.92 1.02 38.59
N PRO A 117 -3.07 1.93 39.14
CA PRO A 117 -1.93 2.49 38.42
C PRO A 117 -0.81 1.47 38.16
N ARG A 118 -0.92 0.25 38.68
CA ARG A 118 0.00 -0.87 38.43
C ARG A 118 -0.78 -2.16 38.35
N GLY A 119 -0.32 -3.09 37.53
CA GLY A 119 -0.92 -4.42 37.44
C GLY A 119 -0.12 -5.40 36.62
N THR A 120 -0.62 -6.64 36.54
CA THR A 120 -0.01 -7.72 35.77
C THR A 120 -1.03 -8.35 34.84
N LEU A 121 -0.71 -8.40 33.56
CA LEU A 121 -1.50 -9.04 32.52
C LEU A 121 -1.00 -10.48 32.36
N ARG A 122 -1.88 -11.46 32.61
CA ARG A 122 -1.58 -12.90 32.44
C ARG A 122 -2.59 -13.51 31.46
N HIS A 123 -2.10 -13.93 30.29
CA HIS A 123 -2.93 -14.51 29.24
C HIS A 123 -2.23 -15.69 28.57
N ARG A 124 -2.99 -16.56 27.89
CA ARG A 124 -2.46 -17.51 26.91
C ARG A 124 -2.72 -16.98 25.50
N LEU A 125 -1.68 -16.88 24.68
CA LEU A 125 -1.79 -16.36 23.32
C LEU A 125 -1.90 -17.50 22.32
N VAL A 126 -2.86 -17.39 21.40
CA VAL A 126 -3.07 -18.34 20.29
C VAL A 126 -3.10 -17.60 18.95
N PRO A 127 -2.65 -18.22 17.85
CA PRO A 127 -2.77 -17.63 16.51
C PRO A 127 -4.23 -17.37 16.11
N ALA A 128 -4.44 -16.36 15.26
CA ALA A 128 -5.70 -16.02 14.63
C ALA A 128 -5.47 -15.68 13.14
N PRO A 129 -6.52 -15.68 12.29
CA PRO A 129 -6.40 -15.36 10.87
C PRO A 129 -5.72 -14.00 10.62
N GLY A 130 -5.07 -13.85 9.47
CA GLY A 130 -4.43 -12.59 9.07
C GLY A 130 -3.18 -12.21 9.88
N GLY A 131 -2.54 -13.19 10.54
CA GLY A 131 -1.33 -12.94 11.35
C GLY A 131 -1.61 -12.31 12.73
N ALA A 132 -2.88 -12.22 13.12
CA ALA A 132 -3.26 -11.77 14.45
C ALA A 132 -3.00 -12.85 15.52
N MET A 133 -3.02 -12.41 16.78
CA MET A 133 -3.04 -13.28 17.97
C MET A 133 -4.31 -13.02 18.75
N ARG A 134 -4.81 -14.00 19.48
CA ARG A 134 -5.92 -13.85 20.44
C ARG A 134 -5.41 -14.15 21.85
N ALA A 135 -5.78 -13.32 22.81
CA ALA A 135 -5.48 -13.53 24.22
C ALA A 135 -6.65 -14.25 24.92
N LEU A 136 -6.35 -15.37 25.56
CA LEU A 136 -7.27 -16.15 26.37
C LEU A 136 -6.95 -15.97 27.86
N PRO A 137 -7.95 -16.03 28.77
CA PRO A 137 -7.69 -16.00 30.21
C PRO A 137 -6.74 -17.11 30.66
N ALA A 138 -5.80 -16.81 31.56
CA ALA A 138 -4.79 -17.76 32.01
C ALA A 138 -5.36 -18.99 32.76
N ARG A 139 -6.57 -18.88 33.34
CA ARG A 139 -7.25 -19.91 34.15
C ARG A 139 -8.33 -20.72 33.41
N ALA A 140 -8.34 -20.71 32.07
CA ALA A 140 -9.32 -21.52 31.34
C ALA A 140 -9.00 -23.03 31.49
N GLU A 141 -9.66 -23.69 32.44
CA GLU A 141 -9.41 -25.06 32.94
C GLU A 141 -10.05 -26.20 32.11
N LYS A 142 -10.63 -25.94 30.94
CA LYS A 142 -11.17 -27.02 30.09
C LYS A 142 -10.32 -27.25 28.85
N SER A 143 -9.62 -28.39 28.89
CA SER A 143 -9.01 -29.22 27.85
C SER A 143 -8.69 -28.58 26.48
N SER A 144 -7.44 -28.74 26.06
CA SER A 144 -6.89 -28.54 24.69
C SER A 144 -6.55 -27.12 24.19
N ALA A 145 -6.60 -26.06 25.00
CA ALA A 145 -6.22 -24.72 24.52
C ALA A 145 -4.69 -24.55 24.35
N SER A 146 -4.23 -24.75 23.11
CA SER A 146 -2.86 -24.72 22.56
C SER A 146 -2.07 -23.38 22.67
N GLY A 147 -2.38 -22.55 23.67
CA GLY A 147 -1.83 -21.19 23.77
C GLY A 147 -0.59 -21.07 24.65
N THR A 148 0.36 -20.22 24.22
CA THR A 148 1.60 -19.94 24.95
C THR A 148 1.37 -18.92 26.06
N LEU A 149 1.88 -19.18 27.27
CA LEU A 149 1.76 -18.25 28.39
C LEU A 149 2.50 -16.93 28.09
N ALA A 150 1.83 -15.81 28.36
CA ALA A 150 2.32 -14.46 28.22
C ALA A 150 2.06 -13.63 29.49
N ILE A 151 3.10 -12.97 30.00
CA ILE A 151 3.06 -12.16 31.22
C ILE A 151 3.69 -10.79 30.96
N THR A 152 2.94 -9.73 31.26
CA THR A 152 3.38 -8.33 31.13
C THR A 152 2.96 -7.54 32.35
N HIS A 153 3.89 -6.85 33.00
CA HIS A 153 3.59 -5.88 34.04
C HIS A 153 3.37 -4.51 33.43
N TYR A 154 2.43 -3.74 33.97
CA TYR A 154 2.23 -2.35 33.57
C TYR A 154 2.29 -1.41 34.77
N ARG A 155 2.71 -0.17 34.50
CA ARG A 155 2.64 0.96 35.42
C ARG A 155 2.18 2.19 34.66
N LEU A 156 1.21 2.90 35.20
CA LEU A 156 0.75 4.21 34.70
C LEU A 156 1.89 5.22 34.83
N LEU A 157 2.23 5.88 33.72
CA LEU A 157 3.17 7.00 33.68
C LEU A 157 2.43 8.33 33.80
N GLU A 158 1.47 8.55 32.90
CA GLU A 158 0.66 9.77 32.86
C GLU A 158 -0.75 9.45 32.35
N ARG A 159 -1.74 10.20 32.81
CA ARG A 159 -3.14 10.12 32.35
C ARG A 159 -3.70 11.52 32.11
N ARG A 160 -4.41 11.70 31.00
CA ARG A 160 -5.19 12.90 30.68
C ARG A 160 -6.54 12.48 30.12
N GLY A 161 -7.62 12.73 30.88
CA GLY A 161 -8.95 12.26 30.51
C GLY A 161 -9.00 10.74 30.37
N ASP A 162 -9.40 10.27 29.18
CA ASP A 162 -9.47 8.86 28.81
C ASP A 162 -8.14 8.29 28.26
N ARG A 163 -7.15 9.14 27.99
CA ARG A 163 -5.84 8.79 27.43
C ARG A 163 -4.81 8.56 28.52
N ALA A 164 -3.93 7.58 28.33
CA ALA A 164 -2.84 7.28 29.25
C ALA A 164 -1.58 6.80 28.54
N LEU A 165 -0.42 7.09 29.15
CA LEU A 165 0.85 6.47 28.83
C LEU A 165 1.17 5.41 29.89
N LEU A 166 1.49 4.20 29.45
CA LEU A 166 1.84 3.07 30.31
C LEU A 166 3.28 2.63 30.06
N GLU A 167 4.03 2.38 31.13
CA GLU A 167 5.25 1.59 31.09
C GLU A 167 4.90 0.10 31.14
N LEU A 168 5.38 -0.69 30.18
CA LEU A 168 5.14 -2.13 30.09
C LEU A 168 6.44 -2.91 30.17
N ARG A 169 6.48 -3.92 31.05
CA ARG A 169 7.64 -4.81 31.24
C ARG A 169 7.22 -6.26 30.98
N PRO A 170 7.48 -6.79 29.77
CA PRO A 170 7.15 -8.16 29.44
C PRO A 170 8.14 -9.14 30.09
N GLU A 171 7.67 -10.06 30.94
CA GLU A 171 8.48 -11.17 31.46
C GLU A 171 8.73 -12.23 30.37
N THR A 172 7.77 -12.40 29.47
CA THR A 172 7.84 -13.32 28.33
C THR A 172 7.97 -12.54 27.03
N GLY A 173 8.64 -13.11 26.01
CA GLY A 173 8.68 -12.55 24.66
C GLY A 173 7.80 -13.37 23.70
N ARG A 174 6.59 -12.89 23.40
CA ARG A 174 5.67 -13.52 22.43
C ARG A 174 5.24 -12.51 21.36
N THR A 175 4.91 -13.01 20.17
CA THR A 175 4.40 -12.19 19.05
C THR A 175 3.19 -11.38 19.48
N HIS A 176 3.20 -10.08 19.20
CA HIS A 176 2.14 -9.11 19.54
C HIS A 176 1.73 -9.07 21.03
N GLN A 177 2.53 -9.62 21.95
CA GLN A 177 2.14 -9.82 23.35
C GLN A 177 1.51 -8.59 24.01
N ILE A 178 2.22 -7.46 23.99
CA ILE A 178 1.75 -6.23 24.64
C ILE A 178 0.45 -5.74 23.99
N ARG A 179 0.41 -5.72 22.65
CA ARG A 179 -0.72 -5.25 21.84
C ARG A 179 -2.00 -6.04 22.14
N VAL A 180 -1.93 -7.37 22.03
CA VAL A 180 -3.09 -8.25 22.22
C VAL A 180 -3.55 -8.29 23.68
N GLN A 181 -2.63 -8.25 24.65
CA GLN A 181 -3.00 -8.28 26.07
C GLN A 181 -3.67 -6.98 26.52
N LEU A 182 -3.17 -5.82 26.06
CA LEU A 182 -3.77 -4.53 26.36
C LEU A 182 -5.15 -4.41 25.71
N ALA A 183 -5.30 -4.80 24.44
CA ALA A 183 -6.60 -4.83 23.77
C ALA A 183 -7.61 -5.77 24.48
N ALA A 184 -7.17 -6.95 24.92
CA ALA A 184 -8.04 -7.91 25.61
C ALA A 184 -8.60 -7.41 26.94
N ILE A 185 -7.95 -6.44 27.58
CA ILE A 185 -8.46 -5.80 28.81
C ILE A 185 -9.18 -4.47 28.54
N GLY A 186 -9.43 -4.13 27.27
CA GLY A 186 -10.10 -2.89 26.86
C GLY A 186 -9.20 -1.65 26.85
N LEU A 187 -7.88 -1.82 26.73
CA LEU A 187 -6.89 -0.74 26.63
C LEU A 187 -6.12 -0.81 25.30
N PRO A 188 -6.77 -0.88 24.12
CA PRO A 188 -6.04 -1.02 22.87
C PRO A 188 -5.07 0.15 22.66
N ILE A 189 -3.92 -0.14 22.08
CA ILE A 189 -2.86 0.86 21.84
C ILE A 189 -3.29 1.80 20.71
N ALA A 190 -3.09 3.09 20.90
CA ALA A 190 -3.37 4.10 19.88
C ALA A 190 -2.63 3.82 18.56
N GLY A 191 -3.35 3.92 17.44
CA GLY A 191 -2.84 3.63 16.10
C GLY A 191 -2.59 2.14 15.83
N ASP A 192 -3.22 1.23 16.59
CA ASP A 192 -3.16 -0.21 16.33
C ASP A 192 -4.35 -0.69 15.46
N PRO A 193 -4.20 -0.79 14.13
CA PRO A 193 -5.30 -1.21 13.25
C PRO A 193 -5.66 -2.69 13.44
N LEU A 194 -4.75 -3.51 13.95
CA LEU A 194 -4.96 -4.95 14.10
C LEU A 194 -5.81 -5.29 15.33
N TYR A 195 -5.69 -4.47 16.38
CA TYR A 195 -6.32 -4.69 17.68
C TYR A 195 -7.29 -3.59 18.11
N GLY A 196 -7.77 -2.77 17.16
CA GLY A 196 -8.85 -1.80 17.39
C GLY A 196 -8.42 -0.59 18.22
N GLY A 197 -7.19 -0.13 18.06
CA GLY A 197 -6.69 1.10 18.67
C GLY A 197 -7.47 2.34 18.24
N PRO A 198 -7.57 3.37 19.11
CA PRO A 198 -8.07 4.68 18.69
C PRO A 198 -7.16 5.29 17.61
N GLU A 199 -7.69 6.27 16.88
CA GLU A 199 -6.96 6.95 15.81
C GLU A 199 -5.67 7.60 16.34
N ALA A 200 -4.57 7.36 15.63
CA ALA A 200 -3.28 8.01 15.81
C ALA A 200 -2.47 7.90 14.50
N PRO A 201 -1.44 8.75 14.29
CA PRO A 201 -0.65 8.73 13.05
C PRO A 201 0.08 7.40 12.77
N ARG A 202 0.29 6.58 13.80
CA ARG A 202 0.98 5.28 13.77
C ARG A 202 0.76 4.54 15.08
N LEU A 203 1.17 3.26 15.13
CA LEU A 203 1.23 2.50 16.38
C LEU A 203 2.10 3.23 17.42
N LEU A 204 1.48 3.63 18.53
CA LEU A 204 2.13 4.28 19.67
C LEU A 204 2.61 3.25 20.69
N LEU A 205 3.51 2.36 20.23
CA LEU A 205 4.28 1.43 21.06
C LEU A 205 5.78 1.66 20.82
N HIS A 206 6.53 1.84 21.91
CA HIS A 206 7.95 2.18 21.86
C HIS A 206 8.76 1.33 22.85
N ALA A 207 9.81 0.65 22.40
CA ALA A 207 10.79 -0.03 23.24
C ALA A 207 11.71 1.02 23.87
N ALA A 208 11.40 1.44 25.09
CA ALA A 208 12.04 2.60 25.72
C ALA A 208 13.37 2.27 26.41
N GLU A 209 13.53 1.04 26.92
CA GLU A 209 14.74 0.66 27.65
C GLU A 209 15.09 -0.82 27.48
N LEU A 210 16.38 -1.10 27.35
CA LEU A 210 16.98 -2.43 27.38
C LEU A 210 18.10 -2.46 28.41
N ARG A 211 18.09 -3.46 29.30
CA ARG A 211 19.18 -3.70 30.26
C ARG A 211 19.69 -5.13 30.14
N LEU A 212 21.01 -5.27 30.15
CA LEU A 212 21.72 -6.54 30.12
C LEU A 212 23.09 -6.38 30.79
N GLU A 213 23.76 -7.49 31.05
CA GLU A 213 25.20 -7.49 31.34
C GLU A 213 25.98 -7.40 30.03
N HIS A 214 26.96 -6.51 29.96
CA HIS A 214 27.79 -6.33 28.77
C HIS A 214 28.61 -7.61 28.49
N PRO A 215 28.61 -8.15 27.25
CA PRO A 215 29.23 -9.45 26.97
C PRO A 215 30.75 -9.47 27.17
N GLY A 216 31.46 -8.38 26.86
CA GLY A 216 32.92 -8.31 27.06
C GLY A 216 33.38 -7.93 28.47
N THR A 217 32.62 -7.11 29.21
CA THR A 217 33.08 -6.54 30.50
C THR A 217 32.34 -7.11 31.71
N GLY A 218 31.18 -7.75 31.52
CA GLY A 218 30.29 -8.19 32.59
C GLY A 218 29.58 -7.05 33.34
N ALA A 219 29.86 -5.78 33.03
CA ALA A 219 29.25 -4.65 33.70
C ALA A 219 27.78 -4.46 33.29
N PRO A 220 26.91 -3.91 34.16
CA PRO A 220 25.55 -3.57 33.78
C PRO A 220 25.52 -2.52 32.65
N ALA A 221 24.88 -2.87 31.53
CA ALA A 221 24.65 -1.99 30.38
C ALA A 221 23.17 -1.60 30.29
N VAL A 222 22.91 -0.31 30.08
CA VAL A 222 21.54 0.24 29.98
C VAL A 222 21.43 1.15 28.78
N PHE A 223 20.55 0.78 27.85
CA PHE A 223 20.28 1.54 26.63
C PHE A 223 18.87 2.10 26.70
N ARG A 224 18.72 3.40 26.39
CA ARG A 224 17.45 4.12 26.45
C ARG A 224 17.13 4.82 25.17
N SER A 225 15.87 4.76 24.79
CA SER A 225 15.27 5.57 23.75
C SER A 225 14.07 6.31 24.33
N ARG A 226 14.00 7.62 24.11
CA ARG A 226 12.87 8.42 24.60
C ARG A 226 11.66 8.18 23.70
N PRO A 227 10.44 7.99 24.24
CA PRO A 227 9.24 7.98 23.42
C PRO A 227 9.17 9.23 22.53
N PRO A 228 8.91 9.08 21.22
CA PRO A 228 8.84 10.23 20.32
C PRO A 228 7.71 11.20 20.71
N ALA A 229 7.85 12.48 20.35
CA ALA A 229 6.93 13.55 20.74
C ALA A 229 5.45 13.30 20.36
N VAL A 230 5.19 12.44 19.37
CA VAL A 230 3.83 12.03 19.00
C VAL A 230 3.07 11.35 20.15
N PHE A 231 3.76 10.72 21.11
CA PHE A 231 3.13 10.12 22.29
C PHE A 231 2.52 11.20 23.20
N GLU A 232 3.28 12.25 23.48
CA GLU A 232 2.83 13.38 24.29
C GLU A 232 1.75 14.20 23.57
N ALA A 233 1.91 14.43 22.27
CA ALA A 233 0.91 15.12 21.45
C ALA A 233 -0.43 14.37 21.45
N TRP A 234 -0.39 13.03 21.30
CA TRP A 234 -1.58 12.20 21.39
C TRP A 234 -2.17 12.22 22.82
N LEU A 235 -1.35 12.11 23.86
CA LEU A 235 -1.83 12.19 25.25
C LEU A 235 -2.54 13.51 25.54
N ALA A 236 -2.04 14.62 25.01
CA ALA A 236 -2.59 15.96 25.23
C ALA A 236 -3.95 16.21 24.57
N GLY A 237 -4.43 15.32 23.68
CA GLY A 237 -5.71 15.54 22.99
C GLY A 237 -5.66 16.59 21.88
N ALA A 238 -4.48 17.12 21.57
CA ALA A 238 -4.34 18.19 20.58
C ALA A 238 -4.70 17.67 19.17
N PRO A 239 -5.59 18.34 18.42
CA PRO A 239 -5.70 18.12 16.99
C PRO A 239 -4.32 18.33 16.37
N VAL A 240 -3.77 17.30 15.73
CA VAL A 240 -2.51 17.44 15.00
C VAL A 240 -2.86 18.10 13.68
N ASP A 241 -2.89 19.43 13.65
CA ASP A 241 -2.80 20.15 12.39
C ASP A 241 -1.36 20.00 11.88
N PRO A 242 -1.13 19.20 10.82
CA PRO A 242 0.23 18.95 10.33
C PRO A 242 0.88 20.20 9.72
N TYR A 243 0.10 21.27 9.50
CA TYR A 243 0.55 22.54 8.94
C TYR A 243 0.87 23.61 9.99
N ALA A 244 0.42 23.43 11.25
CA ALA A 244 0.53 24.45 12.30
C ALA A 244 1.98 24.89 12.60
N GLY A 245 2.95 23.99 12.42
CA GLY A 245 4.38 24.31 12.59
C GLY A 245 5.05 24.94 11.35
N GLY A 246 4.28 25.34 10.35
CA GLY A 246 4.75 25.98 9.12
C GLY A 246 5.71 25.10 8.31
N VAL A 247 6.63 25.74 7.58
CA VAL A 247 7.51 25.06 6.61
C VAL A 247 8.33 23.94 7.26
N ALA A 248 8.81 24.14 8.49
CA ALA A 248 9.66 23.17 9.17
C ALA A 248 8.90 21.91 9.60
N ALA A 249 7.62 22.02 9.98
CA ALA A 249 6.79 20.86 10.30
C ALA A 249 6.45 20.06 9.05
N VAL A 250 6.05 20.75 7.97
CA VAL A 250 5.74 20.10 6.69
C VAL A 250 6.98 19.44 6.09
N GLU A 251 8.14 20.10 6.12
CA GLU A 251 9.41 19.52 5.64
C GLU A 251 9.74 18.22 6.41
N ARG A 252 9.55 18.22 7.73
CA ARG A 252 9.77 17.02 8.56
C ARG A 252 8.82 15.89 8.17
N ALA A 253 7.52 16.17 7.99
CA ALA A 253 6.54 15.18 7.56
C ALA A 253 6.87 14.61 6.17
N MET A 254 7.32 15.46 5.23
CA MET A 254 7.76 15.00 3.92
C MET A 254 9.03 14.13 3.98
N ARG A 255 10.00 14.46 4.84
CA ARG A 255 11.20 13.63 5.08
C ARG A 255 10.83 12.29 5.70
N GLU A 256 9.90 12.25 6.64
CA GLU A 256 9.38 11.01 7.22
C GLU A 256 8.65 10.16 6.18
N ALA A 257 7.92 10.78 5.24
CA ALA A 257 7.32 10.09 4.11
C ALA A 257 8.38 9.53 3.15
N ALA A 258 9.42 10.31 2.85
CA ALA A 258 10.55 9.87 2.04
C ALA A 258 11.28 8.67 2.63
N GLU A 259 11.45 8.63 3.96
CA GLU A 259 12.06 7.52 4.68
C GLU A 259 11.34 6.19 4.42
N ARG A 260 10.00 6.23 4.27
CA ARG A 260 9.16 5.07 3.92
C ARG A 260 9.30 4.63 2.45
N ARG A 261 9.93 5.44 1.60
CA ARG A 261 10.17 5.17 0.17
C ARG A 261 11.61 4.77 -0.12
N TYR A 262 12.45 4.63 0.91
CA TYR A 262 13.83 4.17 0.76
C TYR A 262 13.94 2.91 -0.11
N GLY A 263 13.10 1.89 0.13
CA GLY A 263 13.11 0.66 -0.67
C GLY A 263 12.85 0.87 -2.17
N VAL A 264 12.06 1.89 -2.54
CA VAL A 264 11.81 2.25 -3.95
C VAL A 264 13.00 3.01 -4.54
N ALA A 265 13.58 3.92 -3.78
CA ALA A 265 14.69 4.77 -4.23
C ALA A 265 16.04 4.03 -4.30
N ARG A 266 16.28 3.09 -3.39
CA ARG A 266 17.60 2.47 -3.15
C ARG A 266 18.20 1.79 -4.39
N ALA A 267 17.37 1.12 -5.18
CA ALA A 267 17.86 0.36 -6.33
C ALA A 267 18.46 1.28 -7.42
N GLY A 268 18.13 2.59 -7.41
CA GLY A 268 18.59 3.55 -8.41
C GLY A 268 17.97 3.36 -9.81
N ASP A 269 17.15 2.32 -9.98
CA ASP A 269 16.48 1.96 -11.24
C ASP A 269 15.10 2.60 -11.39
N THR A 270 14.64 3.32 -10.35
CA THR A 270 13.33 3.95 -10.28
C THR A 270 13.50 5.41 -9.84
N THR A 271 13.42 6.32 -10.81
CA THR A 271 13.63 7.76 -10.62
C THR A 271 12.32 8.55 -10.70
N ALA A 272 11.17 7.88 -10.73
CA ALA A 272 9.87 8.50 -10.51
C ALA A 272 8.97 7.67 -9.59
N PHE A 273 8.46 8.29 -8.53
CA PHE A 273 7.59 7.65 -7.53
C PHE A 273 6.92 8.68 -6.60
N ARG A 274 5.92 8.24 -5.83
CA ARG A 274 5.15 9.08 -4.90
C ARG A 274 5.92 9.28 -3.59
N LEU A 275 6.35 10.50 -3.31
CA LEU A 275 7.01 10.82 -2.05
C LEU A 275 6.01 10.94 -0.88
N VAL A 276 4.89 11.62 -1.11
CA VAL A 276 3.85 11.91 -0.11
C VAL A 276 2.48 11.65 -0.72
N HIS A 277 1.63 10.89 -0.02
CA HIS A 277 0.28 10.51 -0.44
C HIS A 277 -0.78 10.89 0.60
N GLY A 278 -1.07 12.18 0.73
CA GLY A 278 -2.23 12.65 1.47
C GLY A 278 -2.19 12.31 2.96
N ALA A 279 -3.36 11.96 3.49
CA ALA A 279 -3.51 11.61 4.89
C ALA A 279 -2.80 10.29 5.24
N GLY A 280 -2.62 9.39 4.26
CA GLY A 280 -1.78 8.19 4.40
C GLY A 280 -0.33 8.47 4.80
N ASP A 281 0.17 9.69 4.54
CA ASP A 281 1.50 10.15 4.99
C ASP A 281 1.44 11.32 6.00
N GLY A 282 0.26 11.62 6.56
CA GLY A 282 0.07 12.67 7.56
C GLY A 282 -0.05 14.09 7.00
N LEU A 283 -0.19 14.24 5.67
CA LEU A 283 -0.36 15.54 4.99
C LEU A 283 -1.65 15.51 4.14
N PRO A 284 -2.84 15.58 4.77
CA PRO A 284 -4.11 15.50 4.06
C PRO A 284 -4.19 16.56 2.96
N PHE A 285 -4.82 16.21 1.82
CA PHE A 285 -4.95 17.09 0.65
C PHE A 285 -3.67 17.39 -0.13
N VAL A 286 -2.50 16.91 0.30
CA VAL A 286 -1.23 17.11 -0.39
C VAL A 286 -0.71 15.79 -0.93
N SER A 287 -0.29 15.77 -2.17
CA SER A 287 0.57 14.69 -2.67
C SER A 287 1.81 15.27 -3.33
N VAL A 288 2.93 14.57 -3.23
CA VAL A 288 4.21 14.99 -3.83
C VAL A 288 4.76 13.82 -4.62
N ASP A 289 4.97 14.01 -5.92
CA ASP A 289 5.70 13.07 -6.77
C ASP A 289 7.13 13.54 -6.98
N LEU A 290 8.04 12.58 -7.07
CA LEU A 290 9.40 12.77 -7.52
C LEU A 290 9.50 12.36 -9.00
N TYR A 291 10.15 13.18 -9.82
CA TYR A 291 10.50 12.90 -11.22
C TYR A 291 11.95 13.35 -11.49
N GLY A 292 12.90 12.43 -11.38
CA GLY A 292 14.33 12.71 -11.42
C GLY A 292 14.72 13.67 -10.31
N GLU A 293 15.15 14.87 -10.67
CA GLU A 293 15.58 15.92 -9.73
C GLU A 293 14.46 16.95 -9.42
N HIS A 294 13.24 16.73 -9.90
CA HIS A 294 12.11 17.64 -9.75
C HIS A 294 10.98 17.03 -8.92
N LEU A 295 10.18 17.90 -8.29
CA LEU A 295 8.98 17.50 -7.57
C LEU A 295 7.72 18.07 -8.22
N VAL A 296 6.63 17.30 -8.19
CA VAL A 296 5.28 17.77 -8.55
C VAL A 296 4.39 17.68 -7.31
N VAL A 297 3.96 18.82 -6.79
CA VAL A 297 3.03 18.92 -5.67
C VAL A 297 1.60 18.99 -6.22
N SER A 298 0.75 18.00 -5.94
CA SER A 298 -0.69 18.14 -6.18
C SER A 298 -1.42 18.54 -4.91
N LEU A 299 -2.26 19.57 -5.02
CA LEU A 299 -3.14 20.06 -3.95
C LEU A 299 -4.59 19.69 -4.29
N PHE A 300 -5.27 18.96 -3.41
CA PHE A 300 -6.65 18.48 -3.62
C PHE A 300 -7.63 19.26 -2.73
N GLY A 301 -8.81 19.62 -3.23
CA GLY A 301 -9.82 20.31 -2.40
C GLY A 301 -9.94 21.80 -2.72
N ALA A 302 -10.85 22.52 -2.04
CA ALA A 302 -11.19 23.91 -2.40
C ALA A 302 -10.08 24.89 -1.96
N GLY A 303 -10.13 26.10 -2.51
CA GLY A 303 -9.09 27.12 -2.35
C GLY A 303 -8.75 27.51 -0.91
N GLU A 304 -7.74 28.37 -0.79
CA GLU A 304 -7.27 28.92 0.48
C GLU A 304 -8.43 29.34 1.40
N GLY A 305 -8.44 28.84 2.65
CA GLY A 305 -9.43 29.22 3.67
C GLY A 305 -10.39 28.12 4.16
N GLU A 306 -10.41 26.92 3.56
CA GLU A 306 -11.17 25.80 4.12
C GLU A 306 -10.47 25.19 5.36
N PRO A 307 -11.21 24.76 6.40
CA PRO A 307 -10.63 24.05 7.53
C PRO A 307 -9.83 22.81 7.09
N GLY A 308 -8.55 22.77 7.44
CA GLY A 308 -7.63 21.68 7.06
C GLY A 308 -7.01 21.80 5.67
N ALA A 309 -7.29 22.87 4.92
CA ALA A 309 -6.62 23.13 3.65
C ALA A 309 -5.12 23.44 3.88
N PRO A 310 -4.22 22.85 3.08
CA PRO A 310 -2.79 23.11 3.20
C PRO A 310 -2.48 24.57 2.81
N PRO A 311 -1.70 25.32 3.59
CA PRO A 311 -1.19 26.61 3.15
C PRO A 311 -0.23 26.40 1.97
N ARG A 312 -0.62 26.88 0.77
CA ARG A 312 0.05 26.57 -0.50
C ARG A 312 1.55 26.84 -0.44
N ASP A 313 1.95 28.06 -0.08
CA ASP A 313 3.37 28.43 -0.08
C ASP A 313 4.17 27.66 0.96
N VAL A 314 3.57 27.34 2.12
CA VAL A 314 4.23 26.51 3.15
C VAL A 314 4.60 25.14 2.59
N VAL A 315 3.69 24.52 1.84
CA VAL A 315 3.91 23.20 1.23
C VAL A 315 4.95 23.27 0.10
N LEU A 316 4.86 24.29 -0.76
CA LEU A 316 5.80 24.45 -1.89
C LEU A 316 7.22 24.76 -1.40
N ASP A 317 7.36 25.62 -0.38
CA ASP A 317 8.66 25.94 0.22
C ASP A 317 9.25 24.73 0.94
N ALA A 318 8.42 23.95 1.65
CA ALA A 318 8.85 22.71 2.30
C ALA A 318 9.34 21.68 1.27
N ALA A 319 8.60 21.49 0.18
CA ALA A 319 9.00 20.61 -0.91
C ALA A 319 10.33 21.05 -1.55
N HIS A 320 10.53 22.35 -1.78
CA HIS A 320 11.78 22.87 -2.33
C HIS A 320 12.98 22.64 -1.41
N ARG A 321 12.78 22.74 -0.09
CA ARG A 321 13.82 22.47 0.93
C ARG A 321 14.27 21.01 1.01
N LEU A 322 13.52 20.08 0.41
CA LEU A 322 13.95 18.68 0.30
C LEU A 322 15.13 18.48 -0.65
N GLY A 323 15.48 19.48 -1.46
CA GLY A 323 16.62 19.40 -2.37
C GLY A 323 16.29 19.38 -3.86
N ALA A 324 15.01 19.55 -4.22
CA ALA A 324 14.58 19.52 -5.62
C ALA A 324 15.22 20.67 -6.41
N LYS A 325 15.59 20.42 -7.67
CA LYS A 325 16.01 21.47 -8.62
C LYS A 325 14.83 22.41 -8.90
N GLY A 326 13.64 21.84 -9.11
CA GLY A 326 12.40 22.58 -9.32
C GLY A 326 11.20 21.92 -8.68
N VAL A 327 10.20 22.73 -8.32
CA VAL A 327 8.90 22.27 -7.80
C VAL A 327 7.79 22.80 -8.70
N TYR A 328 6.99 21.88 -9.24
CA TYR A 328 5.76 22.16 -9.98
C TYR A 328 4.54 22.00 -9.06
N VAL A 329 3.44 22.64 -9.41
CA VAL A 329 2.17 22.52 -8.67
C VAL A 329 1.04 22.08 -9.59
N LYS A 330 0.16 21.20 -9.11
CA LYS A 330 -1.07 20.78 -9.78
C LYS A 330 -2.26 20.95 -8.83
N VAL A 331 -3.10 21.96 -9.08
CA VAL A 331 -4.29 22.22 -8.26
C VAL A 331 -5.46 21.40 -8.79
N ARG A 332 -6.02 20.54 -7.93
CA ARG A 332 -7.10 19.60 -8.27
C ARG A 332 -8.39 19.99 -7.53
N PRO A 333 -9.33 20.68 -8.19
CA PRO A 333 -10.59 21.08 -7.57
C PRO A 333 -11.43 19.87 -7.16
N LYS A 334 -12.33 20.06 -6.18
CA LYS A 334 -13.25 19.02 -5.67
C LYS A 334 -14.07 18.34 -6.76
N HIS A 335 -14.49 19.09 -7.77
CA HIS A 335 -15.20 18.58 -8.94
C HIS A 335 -14.30 18.66 -10.18
N ALA A 336 -13.47 17.63 -10.37
CA ALA A 336 -12.57 17.55 -11.54
C ALA A 336 -13.33 17.58 -12.88
N SER A 337 -14.60 17.17 -12.90
CA SER A 337 -15.50 17.26 -14.07
C SER A 337 -15.87 18.68 -14.48
N VAL A 338 -15.54 19.70 -13.67
CA VAL A 338 -15.77 21.12 -13.97
C VAL A 338 -14.56 21.75 -14.68
N ILE A 339 -13.42 21.04 -14.75
CA ILE A 339 -12.24 21.53 -15.45
C ILE A 339 -12.43 21.37 -16.96
N VAL A 340 -12.70 22.48 -17.64
CA VAL A 340 -12.85 22.53 -19.10
C VAL A 340 -11.50 22.42 -19.81
N ASP A 341 -10.45 23.06 -19.27
CA ASP A 341 -9.07 22.89 -19.73
C ASP A 341 -8.11 22.74 -18.54
N ALA A 342 -7.56 21.53 -18.39
CA ALA A 342 -6.64 21.15 -17.34
C ALA A 342 -5.23 21.78 -17.47
N ARG A 343 -4.94 22.44 -18.61
CA ARG A 343 -3.67 23.13 -18.90
C ARG A 343 -3.69 24.61 -18.50
N ARG A 344 -4.81 25.12 -17.98
CA ARG A 344 -4.85 26.51 -17.48
C ARG A 344 -3.81 26.68 -16.39
N GLU A 345 -3.10 27.80 -16.45
CA GLU A 345 -1.96 28.11 -15.58
C GLU A 345 -2.33 28.11 -14.08
N GLU A 346 -3.59 28.41 -13.75
CA GLU A 346 -4.12 28.32 -12.38
C GLU A 346 -4.10 26.88 -11.81
N PHE A 347 -4.24 25.87 -12.66
CA PHE A 347 -4.29 24.46 -12.26
C PHE A 347 -2.97 23.73 -12.50
N SER A 348 -2.23 24.10 -13.54
CA SER A 348 -0.97 23.45 -13.90
C SER A 348 -0.05 24.45 -14.59
N PRO A 349 0.71 25.26 -13.84
CA PRO A 349 1.71 26.15 -14.41
C PRO A 349 2.69 25.39 -15.30
N ARG A 350 3.05 25.99 -16.45
CA ARG A 350 3.98 25.38 -17.42
C ARG A 350 5.41 25.28 -16.86
N HIS A 351 5.77 26.20 -15.98
CA HIS A 351 7.09 26.30 -15.36
C HIS A 351 7.06 25.96 -13.88
N ALA A 352 8.20 25.58 -13.32
CA ALA A 352 8.34 25.36 -11.89
C ALA A 352 7.99 26.64 -11.11
N VAL A 353 7.22 26.50 -10.03
CA VAL A 353 6.83 27.62 -9.13
C VAL A 353 7.87 27.90 -8.05
N ARG A 354 8.87 27.02 -7.91
CA ARG A 354 10.09 27.21 -7.13
C ARG A 354 11.27 26.57 -7.87
N GLY A 355 12.44 27.21 -7.82
CA GLY A 355 13.66 26.68 -8.44
C GLY A 355 13.63 26.71 -9.97
N GLU A 356 14.38 25.80 -10.58
CA GLU A 356 14.58 25.72 -12.03
C GLU A 356 13.53 24.81 -12.70
N SER A 357 13.10 25.16 -13.90
CA SER A 357 12.20 24.30 -14.67
C SER A 357 12.96 23.13 -15.29
N ALA A 358 12.33 21.97 -15.32
CA ALA A 358 12.79 20.84 -16.11
C ALA A 358 12.71 21.17 -17.61
N PRO A 359 13.42 20.43 -18.48
CA PRO A 359 13.09 20.39 -19.90
C PRO A 359 11.59 20.10 -20.10
N GLU A 360 11.01 20.63 -21.18
CA GLU A 360 9.57 20.47 -21.47
C GLU A 360 9.14 19.00 -21.49
N GLU A 361 10.04 18.14 -21.99
CA GLU A 361 9.95 16.69 -21.92
C GLU A 361 11.32 16.13 -21.53
N PHE A 362 11.32 15.11 -20.66
CA PHE A 362 12.53 14.35 -20.30
C PHE A 362 12.17 12.92 -19.90
N THR A 363 13.17 12.07 -19.74
CA THR A 363 13.00 10.65 -19.39
C THR A 363 13.23 10.42 -17.90
N VAL A 364 12.33 9.64 -17.30
CA VAL A 364 12.51 9.01 -15.98
C VAL A 364 12.61 7.50 -16.14
N LEU A 365 13.07 6.83 -15.09
CA LEU A 365 13.20 5.39 -15.03
C LEU A 365 12.20 4.81 -14.03
N GLU A 366 11.68 3.62 -14.35
CA GLU A 366 10.94 2.77 -13.42
C GLU A 366 11.38 1.32 -13.63
N HIS A 367 11.99 0.70 -12.61
CA HIS A 367 12.61 -0.63 -12.71
C HIS A 367 13.54 -0.80 -13.92
N GLY A 368 14.29 0.27 -14.22
CA GLY A 368 15.22 0.38 -15.34
C GLY A 368 14.56 0.66 -16.70
N LEU A 369 13.23 0.75 -16.78
CA LEU A 369 12.50 1.07 -18.01
C LEU A 369 12.35 2.59 -18.18
N PRO A 370 12.66 3.14 -19.37
CA PRO A 370 12.54 4.57 -19.63
C PRO A 370 11.10 4.98 -19.94
N PHE A 371 10.67 6.09 -19.37
CA PHE A 371 9.38 6.73 -19.66
C PHE A 371 9.55 8.22 -19.86
N LYS A 372 9.02 8.74 -20.96
CA LYS A 372 8.96 10.19 -21.21
C LYS A 372 7.88 10.84 -20.33
N VAL A 373 8.22 11.96 -19.72
CA VAL A 373 7.34 12.73 -18.84
C VAL A 373 7.35 14.22 -19.17
N ARG A 374 6.23 14.88 -18.89
CA ARG A 374 6.04 16.34 -19.04
C ARG A 374 5.39 16.89 -17.77
N LEU A 375 6.11 17.71 -17.01
CA LEU A 375 5.63 18.15 -15.70
C LEU A 375 4.65 19.32 -15.78
N GLY A 376 4.87 20.24 -16.73
CA GLY A 376 4.07 21.46 -16.93
C GLY A 376 2.92 21.32 -17.94
N ASP A 377 2.67 20.13 -18.50
CA ASP A 377 1.64 19.91 -19.53
C ASP A 377 0.36 19.28 -18.93
N GLY A 378 -0.49 20.13 -18.38
CA GLY A 378 -1.78 19.74 -17.80
C GLY A 378 -1.67 18.86 -16.54
N LEU A 379 -2.76 18.19 -16.16
CA LEU A 379 -2.84 17.48 -14.88
C LEU A 379 -2.18 16.10 -14.86
N SER A 380 -1.88 15.51 -16.01
CA SER A 380 -1.14 14.25 -16.13
C SER A 380 0.33 14.53 -16.43
N THR A 381 1.21 13.59 -16.12
CA THR A 381 2.67 13.75 -16.29
C THR A 381 3.26 12.81 -17.32
N GLY A 382 2.46 11.92 -17.92
CA GLY A 382 2.91 10.91 -18.87
C GLY A 382 2.95 9.48 -18.31
N ILE A 383 2.88 9.29 -16.99
CA ILE A 383 2.82 7.97 -16.36
C ILE A 383 2.06 8.01 -15.02
N PHE A 384 1.21 7.01 -14.77
CA PHE A 384 0.54 6.81 -13.49
C PHE A 384 1.42 5.95 -12.57
N LEU A 385 2.02 6.59 -11.57
CA LEU A 385 3.03 5.97 -10.68
C LEU A 385 2.44 4.91 -9.73
N ASP A 386 1.14 4.96 -9.46
CA ASP A 386 0.42 3.95 -8.67
C ASP A 386 0.28 2.60 -9.37
N GLN A 387 0.57 2.54 -10.67
CA GLN A 387 0.56 1.30 -11.45
C GLN A 387 1.94 0.62 -11.56
N ARG A 388 2.98 1.11 -10.85
CA ARG A 388 4.37 0.59 -10.93
C ARG A 388 4.46 -0.91 -10.70
N GLU A 389 3.95 -1.39 -9.57
CA GLU A 389 4.04 -2.82 -9.20
C GLU A 389 3.22 -3.71 -10.17
N ASN A 390 2.15 -3.16 -10.72
CA ASN A 390 1.35 -3.83 -11.74
C ASN A 390 2.11 -3.92 -13.08
N ARG A 391 2.83 -2.88 -13.48
CA ARG A 391 3.71 -2.91 -14.66
C ARG A 391 4.86 -3.90 -14.48
N ARG A 392 5.50 -3.93 -13.31
CA ARG A 392 6.49 -4.97 -12.97
C ARG A 392 5.91 -6.37 -13.12
N ARG A 393 4.69 -6.60 -12.60
CA ARG A 393 4.00 -7.88 -12.74
C ARG A 393 3.67 -8.22 -14.19
N VAL A 394 3.25 -7.25 -15.01
CA VAL A 394 3.04 -7.47 -16.45
C VAL A 394 4.34 -7.87 -17.14
N ARG A 395 5.47 -7.22 -16.83
CA ARG A 395 6.80 -7.60 -17.34
C ARG A 395 7.16 -9.04 -16.99
N GLU A 396 6.94 -9.46 -15.75
CA GLU A 396 7.19 -10.83 -15.28
C GLU A 396 6.31 -11.89 -15.98
N LEU A 397 5.11 -11.50 -16.45
CA LEU A 397 4.13 -12.40 -17.05
C LEU A 397 4.15 -12.41 -18.59
N ALA A 398 4.87 -11.48 -19.21
CA ALA A 398 4.78 -11.24 -20.64
C ALA A 398 5.63 -12.16 -21.52
N GLY A 399 6.55 -12.95 -20.95
CA GLY A 399 7.47 -13.78 -21.73
C GLY A 399 6.75 -14.69 -22.74
N GLY A 400 6.96 -14.43 -24.04
CA GLY A 400 6.34 -15.16 -25.16
C GLY A 400 4.84 -14.89 -25.38
N ALA A 401 4.22 -14.04 -24.58
CA ALA A 401 2.78 -13.78 -24.58
C ALA A 401 2.35 -12.83 -25.70
N ARG A 402 1.10 -12.99 -26.17
CA ARG A 402 0.35 -11.97 -26.90
C ARG A 402 -0.37 -11.06 -25.92
N VAL A 403 -0.03 -9.78 -25.91
CA VAL A 403 -0.52 -8.84 -24.91
C VAL A 403 -1.53 -7.87 -25.51
N LEU A 404 -2.66 -7.66 -24.84
CA LEU A 404 -3.60 -6.60 -25.16
C LEU A 404 -3.62 -5.57 -24.04
N ASN A 405 -3.33 -4.31 -24.34
CA ASN A 405 -3.37 -3.20 -23.40
C ASN A 405 -4.50 -2.23 -23.80
N LEU A 406 -5.50 -2.10 -22.94
CA LEU A 406 -6.72 -1.32 -23.18
C LEU A 406 -6.74 -0.06 -22.31
N PHE A 407 -7.20 1.06 -22.88
CA PHE A 407 -7.10 2.39 -22.25
C PHE A 407 -5.64 2.71 -21.94
N ALA A 408 -4.80 2.44 -22.94
CA ALA A 408 -3.36 2.31 -22.75
C ALA A 408 -2.64 3.60 -22.39
N TYR A 409 -3.28 4.76 -22.60
CA TYR A 409 -2.67 6.07 -22.43
C TYR A 409 -1.34 6.16 -23.18
N THR A 410 -0.22 6.39 -22.49
CA THR A 410 1.13 6.50 -23.05
C THR A 410 1.84 5.14 -23.20
N GLY A 411 1.10 4.04 -23.17
CA GLY A 411 1.62 2.69 -23.47
C GLY A 411 2.47 2.07 -22.37
N ALA A 412 2.45 2.58 -21.14
CA ALA A 412 3.40 2.17 -20.10
C ALA A 412 3.36 0.66 -19.76
N PHE A 413 2.17 0.04 -19.79
CA PHE A 413 2.04 -1.41 -19.64
C PHE A 413 2.58 -2.19 -20.86
N THR A 414 2.46 -1.64 -22.06
CA THR A 414 3.00 -2.24 -23.28
C THR A 414 4.53 -2.21 -23.27
N VAL A 415 5.15 -1.12 -22.83
CA VAL A 415 6.62 -1.02 -22.63
C VAL A 415 7.09 -2.10 -21.66
N ALA A 416 6.40 -2.24 -20.53
CA ALA A 416 6.72 -3.28 -19.55
C ALA A 416 6.57 -4.70 -20.13
N ALA A 417 5.52 -4.95 -20.91
CA ALA A 417 5.31 -6.23 -21.57
C ALA A 417 6.39 -6.54 -22.62
N ALA A 418 6.72 -5.59 -23.50
CA ALA A 418 7.76 -5.74 -24.52
C ALA A 418 9.14 -6.01 -23.88
N ALA A 419 9.50 -5.24 -22.84
CA ALA A 419 10.73 -5.47 -22.08
C ALA A 419 10.72 -6.77 -21.25
N GLY A 420 9.55 -7.38 -21.06
CA GLY A 420 9.35 -8.71 -20.48
C GLY A 420 9.39 -9.85 -21.48
N GLY A 421 9.62 -9.55 -22.78
CA GLY A 421 9.70 -10.54 -23.84
C GLY A 421 8.35 -10.94 -24.45
N ALA A 422 7.34 -10.04 -24.42
CA ALA A 422 6.10 -10.25 -25.17
C ALA A 422 6.39 -10.54 -26.66
N ARG A 423 5.72 -11.55 -27.22
CA ARG A 423 5.87 -11.92 -28.63
C ARG A 423 5.23 -10.88 -29.56
N GLU A 424 4.08 -10.37 -29.16
CA GLU A 424 3.36 -9.29 -29.85
C GLU A 424 2.49 -8.57 -28.84
N SER A 425 2.14 -7.31 -29.14
CA SER A 425 1.18 -6.56 -28.34
C SER A 425 0.29 -5.68 -29.17
N VAL A 426 -0.94 -5.46 -28.70
CA VAL A 426 -1.84 -4.43 -29.22
C VAL A 426 -2.15 -3.43 -28.12
N THR A 427 -1.87 -2.17 -28.41
CA THR A 427 -2.07 -1.04 -27.50
C THR A 427 -3.22 -0.18 -28.03
N VAL A 428 -4.30 -0.05 -27.27
CA VAL A 428 -5.53 0.63 -27.72
C VAL A 428 -5.88 1.79 -26.81
N ASP A 429 -6.00 2.98 -27.39
CA ASP A 429 -6.46 4.20 -26.72
C ASP A 429 -7.20 5.10 -27.71
N VAL A 430 -8.10 5.96 -27.21
CA VAL A 430 -8.87 6.88 -28.06
C VAL A 430 -8.11 8.17 -28.36
N SER A 431 -7.11 8.53 -27.55
CA SER A 431 -6.36 9.77 -27.69
C SER A 431 -5.21 9.62 -28.68
N ARG A 432 -5.32 10.29 -29.83
CA ARG A 432 -4.23 10.38 -30.82
C ARG A 432 -2.90 10.82 -30.21
N GLY A 433 -2.94 11.82 -29.32
CA GLY A 433 -1.74 12.32 -28.65
C GLY A 433 -1.12 11.28 -27.71
N ALA A 434 -1.96 10.53 -26.98
CA ALA A 434 -1.48 9.47 -26.10
C ALA A 434 -0.87 8.29 -26.90
N ILE A 435 -1.49 7.93 -28.04
CA ILE A 435 -0.98 6.89 -28.95
C ILE A 435 0.36 7.29 -29.60
N ALA A 436 0.52 8.56 -30.00
CA ALA A 436 1.81 9.06 -30.47
C ALA A 436 2.88 8.93 -29.39
N TRP A 437 2.57 9.33 -28.16
CA TRP A 437 3.46 9.20 -27.01
C TRP A 437 3.77 7.73 -26.67
N ALA A 438 2.79 6.83 -26.78
CA ALA A 438 2.99 5.39 -26.59
C ALA A 438 4.01 4.82 -27.59
N ARG A 439 3.97 5.28 -28.85
CA ARG A 439 4.96 4.90 -29.85
C ARG A 439 6.36 5.37 -29.46
N GLU A 440 6.51 6.63 -29.04
CA GLU A 440 7.80 7.17 -28.61
C GLU A 440 8.39 6.40 -27.40
N ASN A 441 7.56 5.96 -26.45
CA ASN A 441 8.01 5.15 -25.33
C ASN A 441 8.43 3.72 -25.76
N LEU A 442 7.76 3.13 -26.75
CA LEU A 442 8.16 1.83 -27.31
C LEU A 442 9.45 1.93 -28.12
N ASP A 443 9.61 3.00 -28.91
CA ASP A 443 10.82 3.28 -29.67
C ASP A 443 12.04 3.44 -28.74
N ALA A 444 11.85 4.05 -27.56
CA ALA A 444 12.90 4.25 -26.56
C ALA A 444 13.50 2.95 -25.99
N ILE A 445 12.78 1.82 -26.10
CA ILE A 445 13.29 0.49 -25.71
C ILE A 445 13.62 -0.40 -26.92
N GLY A 446 13.55 0.15 -28.14
CA GLY A 446 13.81 -0.59 -29.38
C GLY A 446 12.76 -1.66 -29.69
N ALA A 447 11.52 -1.48 -29.25
CA ALA A 447 10.45 -2.44 -29.53
C ALA A 447 10.12 -2.46 -31.03
N ASP A 448 9.98 -3.65 -31.62
CA ASP A 448 9.62 -3.79 -33.03
C ASP A 448 8.19 -3.26 -33.28
N PRO A 449 8.02 -2.20 -34.10
CA PRO A 449 6.71 -1.63 -34.39
C PRO A 449 5.77 -2.57 -35.16
N ALA A 450 6.29 -3.63 -35.79
CA ALA A 450 5.48 -4.67 -36.42
C ALA A 450 4.91 -5.66 -35.39
N ALA A 451 5.68 -6.01 -34.36
CA ALA A 451 5.24 -6.87 -33.27
C ALA A 451 4.39 -6.12 -32.22
N HIS A 452 4.66 -4.83 -32.00
CA HIS A 452 4.04 -4.02 -30.96
C HIS A 452 3.21 -2.88 -31.56
N VAL A 453 1.98 -3.20 -31.96
CA VAL A 453 1.11 -2.25 -32.66
C VAL A 453 0.36 -1.33 -31.70
N VAL A 454 0.27 -0.05 -32.07
CA VAL A 454 -0.54 0.97 -31.37
C VAL A 454 -1.73 1.37 -32.25
N VAL A 455 -2.92 1.48 -31.65
CA VAL A 455 -4.20 1.67 -32.35
C VAL A 455 -4.99 2.80 -31.69
N GLU A 456 -5.25 3.86 -32.46
CA GLU A 456 -6.20 4.90 -32.08
C GLU A 456 -7.63 4.40 -32.32
N ALA A 457 -8.33 4.00 -31.25
CA ALA A 457 -9.70 3.51 -31.34
C ALA A 457 -10.48 3.66 -30.03
N ASP A 458 -11.81 3.76 -30.14
CA ASP A 458 -12.69 3.50 -29.00
C ASP A 458 -12.62 2.00 -28.65
N VAL A 459 -12.34 1.72 -27.38
CA VAL A 459 -12.10 0.36 -26.88
C VAL A 459 -13.32 -0.55 -27.05
N PHE A 460 -14.55 -0.05 -26.88
CA PHE A 460 -15.74 -0.92 -26.94
C PHE A 460 -16.00 -1.48 -28.35
N PRO A 461 -16.09 -0.65 -29.41
CA PRO A 461 -16.17 -1.14 -30.78
C PRO A 461 -14.97 -2.00 -31.17
N TRP A 462 -13.76 -1.62 -30.74
CA TRP A 462 -12.55 -2.38 -31.05
C TRP A 462 -12.59 -3.80 -30.46
N LEU A 463 -12.99 -3.95 -29.20
CA LEU A 463 -13.14 -5.26 -28.55
C LEU A 463 -14.18 -6.14 -29.25
N LYS A 464 -15.32 -5.57 -29.65
CA LYS A 464 -16.37 -6.29 -30.39
C LYS A 464 -15.84 -6.80 -31.73
N ALA A 465 -15.15 -5.95 -32.48
CA ALA A 465 -14.54 -6.33 -33.77
C ALA A 465 -13.45 -7.40 -33.60
N ALA A 466 -12.59 -7.26 -32.58
CA ALA A 466 -11.56 -8.25 -32.25
C ALA A 466 -12.17 -9.61 -31.88
N ALA A 467 -13.29 -9.62 -31.16
CA ALA A 467 -14.00 -10.85 -30.78
C ALA A 467 -14.63 -11.53 -32.00
N GLN A 468 -15.26 -10.76 -32.88
CA GLN A 468 -15.80 -11.24 -34.16
C GLN A 468 -14.71 -11.81 -35.07
N ALA A 469 -13.52 -11.20 -35.07
CA ALA A 469 -12.35 -11.68 -35.80
C ALA A 469 -11.64 -12.86 -35.12
N GLY A 470 -12.18 -13.40 -34.02
CA GLY A 470 -11.61 -14.58 -33.34
C GLY A 470 -10.25 -14.32 -32.68
N ARG A 471 -9.88 -13.07 -32.44
CA ARG A 471 -8.59 -12.74 -31.80
C ARG A 471 -8.51 -13.29 -30.38
N ARG A 472 -7.31 -13.68 -29.96
CA ARG A 472 -7.03 -14.19 -28.61
C ARG A 472 -5.71 -13.66 -28.09
N PHE A 473 -5.66 -13.38 -26.80
CA PHE A 473 -4.51 -12.84 -26.09
C PHE A 473 -4.20 -13.66 -24.85
N ASP A 474 -2.92 -13.82 -24.56
CA ASP A 474 -2.45 -14.62 -23.43
C ASP A 474 -2.41 -13.76 -22.14
N LEU A 475 -2.24 -12.44 -22.30
CA LEU A 475 -2.32 -11.45 -21.23
C LEU A 475 -3.13 -10.23 -21.68
N ILE A 476 -4.11 -9.81 -20.87
CA ILE A 476 -4.89 -8.58 -21.09
C ILE A 476 -4.69 -7.64 -19.91
N VAL A 477 -4.43 -6.37 -20.20
CA VAL A 477 -4.46 -5.27 -19.22
C VAL A 477 -5.70 -4.42 -19.49
N LEU A 478 -6.52 -4.25 -18.46
CA LEU A 478 -7.76 -3.50 -18.49
C LEU A 478 -7.74 -2.41 -17.40
N ASP A 479 -7.38 -1.19 -17.77
CA ASP A 479 -7.23 -0.05 -16.83
C ASP A 479 -8.02 1.19 -17.30
N PRO A 480 -9.36 1.14 -17.33
CA PRO A 480 -10.16 2.26 -17.80
C PRO A 480 -10.13 3.45 -16.83
N PRO A 481 -10.30 4.70 -17.33
CA PRO A 481 -10.50 5.85 -16.47
C PRO A 481 -11.83 5.73 -15.70
N SER A 482 -11.98 6.45 -14.59
CA SER A 482 -13.25 6.49 -13.83
C SER A 482 -14.44 6.92 -14.70
N PHE A 483 -14.23 7.91 -15.57
CA PHE A 483 -15.20 8.37 -16.55
C PHE A 483 -14.48 8.68 -17.86
N ALA A 484 -15.10 8.35 -19.00
CA ALA A 484 -14.64 8.77 -20.31
C ALA A 484 -15.83 9.25 -21.15
N THR A 485 -15.60 10.24 -22.00
CA THR A 485 -16.59 10.67 -23.00
C THR A 485 -15.88 10.85 -24.33
N THR A 486 -16.41 10.20 -25.36
CA THR A 486 -16.03 10.40 -26.76
C THR A 486 -17.19 11.07 -27.50
N LYS A 487 -16.98 11.45 -28.76
CA LYS A 487 -18.07 11.95 -29.61
C LYS A 487 -19.21 10.93 -29.79
N LYS A 488 -18.96 9.63 -29.58
CA LYS A 488 -19.90 8.53 -29.91
C LYS A 488 -20.35 7.72 -28.67
N SER A 489 -19.66 7.86 -27.54
CA SER A 489 -19.87 7.00 -26.36
C SER A 489 -19.59 7.74 -25.06
N ARG A 490 -20.25 7.33 -23.99
CA ARG A 490 -19.93 7.71 -22.61
C ARG A 490 -19.64 6.44 -21.84
N PHE A 491 -18.62 6.48 -20.99
CA PHE A 491 -18.23 5.39 -20.12
C PHE A 491 -18.19 5.88 -18.68
N SER A 492 -18.78 5.09 -17.78
CA SER A 492 -18.62 5.19 -16.33
C SER A 492 -18.13 3.86 -15.80
N ALA A 493 -17.01 3.87 -15.08
CA ALA A 493 -16.50 2.66 -14.44
C ALA A 493 -17.51 2.06 -13.45
N GLU A 494 -18.41 2.87 -12.88
CA GLU A 494 -19.40 2.37 -11.93
C GLU A 494 -20.48 1.49 -12.58
N SER A 495 -20.94 1.83 -13.78
CA SER A 495 -22.01 1.12 -14.48
C SER A 495 -21.52 0.15 -15.55
N ASP A 496 -20.41 0.49 -16.23
CA ASP A 496 -20.07 -0.14 -17.51
C ASP A 496 -18.88 -1.12 -17.39
N PHE A 497 -18.19 -1.16 -16.24
CA PHE A 497 -16.99 -1.99 -16.07
C PHE A 497 -17.28 -3.48 -16.28
N GLY A 498 -18.42 -3.98 -15.82
CA GLY A 498 -18.80 -5.40 -16.00
C GLY A 498 -18.91 -5.77 -17.49
N ALA A 499 -19.61 -4.97 -18.29
CA ALA A 499 -19.77 -5.20 -19.73
C ALA A 499 -18.44 -5.09 -20.49
N LEU A 500 -17.59 -4.14 -20.09
CA LEU A 500 -16.24 -3.97 -20.62
C LEU A 500 -15.37 -5.19 -20.30
N ALA A 501 -15.38 -5.65 -19.06
CA ALA A 501 -14.63 -6.83 -18.63
C ALA A 501 -15.12 -8.10 -19.34
N ALA A 502 -16.43 -8.25 -19.59
CA ALA A 502 -16.97 -9.40 -20.31
C ALA A 502 -16.45 -9.49 -21.75
N LEU A 503 -16.34 -8.34 -22.44
CA LEU A 503 -15.72 -8.27 -23.76
C LEU A 503 -14.23 -8.64 -23.73
N ALA A 504 -13.49 -8.18 -22.72
CA ALA A 504 -12.09 -8.53 -22.55
C ALA A 504 -11.90 -10.04 -22.26
N PHE A 505 -12.71 -10.63 -21.38
CA PHE A 505 -12.68 -12.06 -21.08
C PHE A 505 -12.88 -12.93 -22.33
N ARG A 506 -13.78 -12.54 -23.25
CA ARG A 506 -13.99 -13.25 -24.53
C ARG A 506 -12.75 -13.31 -25.43
N LEU A 507 -11.79 -12.41 -25.21
CA LEU A 507 -10.52 -12.36 -25.95
C LEU A 507 -9.38 -13.08 -25.24
N LEU A 508 -9.57 -13.62 -24.02
CA LEU A 508 -8.53 -14.43 -23.38
C LEU A 508 -8.36 -15.77 -24.09
N ALA A 509 -7.11 -16.13 -24.36
CA ALA A 509 -6.74 -17.48 -24.73
C ALA A 509 -6.97 -18.44 -23.54
N PRO A 510 -7.18 -19.75 -23.78
CA PRO A 510 -7.14 -20.74 -22.71
C PRO A 510 -5.84 -20.62 -21.89
N GLY A 511 -5.95 -20.62 -20.56
CA GLY A 511 -4.82 -20.41 -19.66
C GLY A 511 -4.37 -18.94 -19.53
N GLY A 512 -5.03 -18.02 -20.24
CA GLY A 512 -4.71 -16.60 -20.26
C GLY A 512 -5.00 -15.90 -18.93
N ARG A 513 -4.45 -14.68 -18.80
CA ARG A 513 -4.60 -13.85 -17.60
C ARG A 513 -5.08 -12.45 -17.94
N MET A 514 -5.89 -11.87 -17.07
CA MET A 514 -6.29 -10.47 -17.15
C MET A 514 -5.92 -9.73 -15.88
N LEU A 515 -5.15 -8.66 -16.03
CA LEU A 515 -4.96 -7.64 -15.00
C LEU A 515 -6.05 -6.58 -15.19
N ALA A 516 -7.01 -6.54 -14.27
CA ALA A 516 -8.07 -5.54 -14.26
C ALA A 516 -7.84 -4.53 -13.13
N CYS A 517 -7.89 -3.25 -13.47
CA CYS A 517 -7.61 -2.14 -12.57
C CYS A 517 -8.78 -1.14 -12.54
N THR A 518 -8.99 -0.47 -11.41
CA THR A 518 -9.83 0.73 -11.33
C THR A 518 -9.36 1.65 -10.21
N ASN A 519 -9.32 2.95 -10.50
CA ASN A 519 -9.05 4.01 -9.51
C ASN A 519 -10.34 4.69 -8.99
N HIS A 520 -11.52 4.17 -9.36
CA HIS A 520 -12.79 4.77 -9.01
C HIS A 520 -13.06 4.62 -7.51
N ARG A 521 -13.09 5.74 -6.78
CA ARG A 521 -13.27 5.75 -5.30
C ARG A 521 -14.60 5.14 -4.86
N GLY A 522 -15.66 5.29 -5.65
CA GLY A 522 -17.00 4.74 -5.35
C GLY A 522 -17.15 3.21 -5.53
N ILE A 523 -16.14 2.52 -6.09
CA ILE A 523 -16.18 1.06 -6.24
C ILE A 523 -15.34 0.43 -5.14
N ALA A 524 -15.98 -0.22 -4.17
CA ALA A 524 -15.28 -1.01 -3.15
C ALA A 524 -14.66 -2.28 -3.75
N ARG A 525 -13.59 -2.80 -3.15
CA ARG A 525 -12.88 -4.03 -3.60
C ARG A 525 -13.82 -5.22 -3.80
N ALA A 526 -14.73 -5.45 -2.86
CA ALA A 526 -15.71 -6.54 -2.94
C ALA A 526 -16.66 -6.38 -4.16
N ARG A 527 -17.11 -5.15 -4.44
CA ARG A 527 -17.95 -4.85 -5.61
C ARG A 527 -17.16 -5.05 -6.91
N PHE A 528 -15.91 -4.62 -6.93
CA PHE A 528 -15.02 -4.79 -8.08
C PHE A 528 -14.83 -6.28 -8.44
N ARG A 529 -14.53 -7.12 -7.45
CA ARG A 529 -14.44 -8.57 -7.64
C ARG A 529 -15.74 -9.17 -8.17
N ARG A 530 -16.89 -8.73 -7.66
CA ARG A 530 -18.19 -9.20 -8.13
C ARG A 530 -18.39 -8.89 -9.62
N HIS A 531 -18.09 -7.66 -10.06
CA HIS A 531 -18.16 -7.30 -11.47
C HIS A 531 -17.31 -8.24 -12.34
N LEU A 532 -16.09 -8.59 -11.90
CA LEU A 532 -15.22 -9.49 -12.65
C LEU A 532 -15.72 -10.94 -12.70
N HIS A 533 -16.28 -11.46 -11.60
CA HIS A 533 -16.88 -12.80 -11.58
C HIS A 533 -18.11 -12.88 -12.49
N GLU A 534 -18.99 -11.87 -12.46
CA GLU A 534 -20.17 -11.79 -13.31
C GLU A 534 -19.79 -11.68 -14.79
N ALA A 535 -18.80 -10.84 -15.11
CA ALA A 535 -18.26 -10.67 -16.45
C ALA A 535 -17.64 -11.95 -17.01
N ALA A 536 -16.87 -12.68 -16.20
CA ALA A 536 -16.30 -13.97 -16.63
C ALA A 536 -17.38 -15.00 -16.93
N ARG A 537 -18.42 -15.07 -16.08
CA ARG A 537 -19.57 -15.97 -16.28
C ARG A 537 -20.34 -15.62 -17.56
N GLU A 538 -20.57 -14.33 -17.84
CA GLU A 538 -21.20 -13.88 -19.08
C GLU A 538 -20.35 -14.19 -20.32
N ALA A 539 -19.03 -14.14 -20.18
CA ALA A 539 -18.09 -14.51 -21.23
C ALA A 539 -17.96 -16.03 -21.44
N GLY A 540 -18.52 -16.85 -20.55
CA GLY A 540 -18.35 -18.30 -20.57
C GLY A 540 -16.94 -18.76 -20.18
N CYS A 541 -16.20 -17.94 -19.44
CA CYS A 541 -14.84 -18.22 -19.00
C CYS A 541 -14.82 -18.83 -17.60
N ASP A 542 -14.13 -19.96 -17.44
CA ASP A 542 -13.88 -20.56 -16.14
C ASP A 542 -12.66 -19.91 -15.47
N VAL A 543 -12.88 -19.19 -14.37
CA VAL A 543 -11.84 -18.49 -13.62
C VAL A 543 -11.28 -19.40 -12.53
N VAL A 544 -10.06 -19.89 -12.73
CA VAL A 544 -9.38 -20.77 -11.78
C VAL A 544 -8.77 -20.00 -10.59
N GLN A 545 -8.47 -18.71 -10.79
CA GLN A 545 -7.93 -17.87 -9.74
C GLN A 545 -8.31 -16.40 -9.96
N MET A 546 -8.70 -15.73 -8.87
CA MET A 546 -8.88 -14.28 -8.83
C MET A 546 -8.16 -13.73 -7.60
N LYS A 547 -7.06 -13.03 -7.83
CA LYS A 547 -6.17 -12.53 -6.77
C LYS A 547 -6.19 -11.00 -6.73
N ASP A 548 -6.58 -10.46 -5.59
CA ASP A 548 -6.36 -9.04 -5.28
C ASP A 548 -4.85 -8.79 -5.18
N LEU A 549 -4.37 -7.77 -5.88
CA LEU A 549 -2.97 -7.38 -5.87
C LEU A 549 -2.71 -6.32 -4.79
N PRO A 550 -1.53 -6.36 -4.15
CA PRO A 550 -1.19 -5.39 -3.13
C PRO A 550 -1.03 -3.99 -3.73
N ASP A 551 -1.31 -2.98 -2.91
CA ASP A 551 -1.11 -1.59 -3.28
C ASP A 551 0.40 -1.24 -3.28
N PRO A 552 0.84 -0.30 -4.12
CA PRO A 552 2.23 0.13 -4.13
C PRO A 552 2.56 0.84 -2.81
N VAL A 553 3.73 0.53 -2.24
CA VAL A 553 4.16 1.01 -0.91
C VAL A 553 4.19 2.54 -0.79
N ASP A 554 4.36 3.23 -1.91
CA ASP A 554 4.43 4.67 -2.00
C ASP A 554 3.05 5.35 -2.12
N PHE A 555 1.94 4.60 -2.14
CA PHE A 555 0.56 5.09 -2.06
C PHE A 555 -0.19 4.50 -0.85
N PRO A 556 0.24 4.79 0.39
CA PRO A 556 -0.45 4.34 1.58
C PRO A 556 -1.87 4.89 1.63
N SER A 557 -2.83 4.05 2.00
CA SER A 557 -4.23 4.47 2.12
C SER A 557 -4.43 5.41 3.30
N ASP A 558 -5.43 6.28 3.19
CA ASP A 558 -5.90 7.07 4.33
C ASP A 558 -6.34 6.13 5.47
N PRO A 559 -6.09 6.48 6.73
CA PRO A 559 -6.53 5.68 7.88
C PRO A 559 -8.01 5.29 7.80
N GLY A 560 -8.31 3.99 7.95
CA GLY A 560 -9.67 3.46 7.92
C GLY A 560 -10.36 3.49 6.55
N ARG A 561 -9.65 3.78 5.46
CA ARG A 561 -10.19 3.77 4.09
C ARG A 561 -9.63 2.61 3.27
N GLU A 562 -10.41 2.16 2.29
CA GLU A 562 -9.87 1.28 1.25
C GLU A 562 -8.87 2.04 0.36
N PRO A 563 -7.87 1.35 -0.18
CA PRO A 563 -6.96 1.90 -1.17
C PRO A 563 -7.70 2.48 -2.38
N HIS A 564 -7.16 3.55 -2.96
CA HIS A 564 -7.79 4.24 -4.09
C HIS A 564 -7.82 3.33 -5.32
N LEU A 565 -6.71 2.65 -5.60
CA LEU A 565 -6.53 1.67 -6.66
C LEU A 565 -7.03 0.29 -6.22
N LYS A 566 -7.79 -0.37 -7.09
CA LYS A 566 -8.13 -1.79 -6.96
C LYS A 566 -7.57 -2.50 -8.18
N SER A 567 -6.75 -3.52 -7.93
CA SER A 567 -6.11 -4.31 -8.97
C SER A 567 -6.35 -5.78 -8.72
N VAL A 568 -6.85 -6.49 -9.72
CA VAL A 568 -7.17 -7.91 -9.65
C VAL A 568 -6.51 -8.63 -10.82
N LEU A 569 -5.79 -9.70 -10.52
CA LEU A 569 -5.30 -10.64 -11.53
C LEU A 569 -6.26 -11.83 -11.59
N ALA A 570 -6.97 -11.95 -12.71
CA ALA A 570 -7.83 -13.09 -13.02
C ALA A 570 -7.10 -14.05 -13.97
N SER A 571 -7.12 -15.34 -13.66
CA SER A 571 -6.55 -16.41 -14.49
C SER A 571 -7.67 -17.34 -14.94
N VAL A 572 -7.73 -17.67 -16.23
CA VAL A 572 -8.72 -18.62 -16.78
C VAL A 572 -8.12 -20.01 -16.97
N GLY A 573 -8.97 -21.04 -16.95
CA GLY A 573 -8.56 -22.42 -17.17
C GLY A 573 -7.96 -22.67 -18.56
N ALA A 574 -7.05 -23.65 -18.65
CA ALA A 574 -6.40 -24.06 -19.91
C ALA A 574 -7.28 -24.95 -20.80
N SER A 575 -8.39 -25.47 -20.27
CA SER A 575 -9.34 -26.26 -21.05
C SER A 575 -10.33 -25.33 -21.74
N ALA A 576 -10.44 -25.42 -23.07
CA ALA A 576 -11.61 -24.91 -23.75
C ALA A 576 -12.81 -25.69 -23.21
N ALA A 577 -13.62 -25.07 -22.35
CA ALA A 577 -14.93 -25.61 -22.04
C ALA A 577 -15.62 -25.85 -23.38
N SER A 578 -15.92 -27.12 -23.68
CA SER A 578 -16.80 -27.50 -24.77
C SER A 578 -18.13 -26.81 -24.50
N ALA A 579 -18.32 -25.62 -25.07
CA ALA A 579 -19.60 -24.96 -25.11
C ALA A 579 -20.47 -25.75 -26.08
N THR A 580 -21.02 -26.87 -25.63
CA THR A 580 -22.24 -27.40 -26.22
C THR A 580 -23.27 -26.27 -26.06
N PRO A 581 -23.92 -25.79 -27.14
CA PRO A 581 -24.98 -24.81 -26.98
C PRO A 581 -26.04 -25.44 -26.08
N ALA A 582 -26.32 -24.82 -24.95
CA ALA A 582 -27.47 -25.20 -24.15
C ALA A 582 -28.70 -25.09 -25.08
N ALA A 583 -29.28 -26.25 -25.43
CA ALA A 583 -30.50 -26.32 -26.19
C ALA A 583 -31.55 -25.44 -25.51
N PRO A 584 -32.36 -24.67 -26.25
CA PRO A 584 -33.37 -23.83 -25.65
C PRO A 584 -34.29 -24.72 -24.82
N SER A 585 -34.43 -24.37 -23.54
CA SER A 585 -35.35 -25.06 -22.62
C SER A 585 -36.73 -25.09 -23.27
N ARG A 586 -37.17 -26.27 -23.70
CA ARG A 586 -38.58 -26.48 -24.04
C ARG A 586 -39.37 -26.15 -22.78
N ARG A 587 -40.09 -25.03 -22.82
CA ARG A 587 -41.21 -24.80 -21.92
C ARG A 587 -42.17 -25.97 -22.12
N GLU A 588 -42.20 -26.89 -21.16
CA GLU A 588 -43.29 -27.83 -21.05
C GLU A 588 -44.58 -27.03 -20.85
N ALA A 589 -45.42 -27.08 -21.86
CA ALA A 589 -46.79 -26.61 -21.79
C ALA A 589 -47.54 -27.51 -20.78
N ALA A 590 -47.82 -26.96 -19.61
CA ALA A 590 -48.78 -27.51 -18.68
C ALA A 590 -50.14 -27.64 -19.41
N THR A 591 -50.53 -28.87 -19.72
CA THR A 591 -51.86 -29.20 -20.23
C THR A 591 -52.75 -29.58 -19.04
N PRO A 592 -53.97 -29.05 -18.93
CA PRO A 592 -54.76 -29.10 -17.70
C PRO A 592 -55.35 -30.50 -17.42
N SER A 593 -55.29 -30.90 -16.16
CA SER A 593 -55.99 -32.05 -15.60
C SER A 593 -57.51 -31.87 -15.78
N ARG A 594 -58.10 -32.78 -16.57
CA ARG A 594 -59.55 -32.98 -16.68
C ARG A 594 -60.07 -33.59 -15.38
N ARG A 595 -60.98 -32.88 -14.72
CA ARG A 595 -61.89 -33.44 -13.71
C ARG A 595 -63.01 -34.18 -14.42
N GLU A 596 -63.21 -35.44 -14.07
CA GLU A 596 -64.45 -36.19 -14.37
C GLU A 596 -65.55 -35.86 -13.35
N PRO A 597 -66.84 -35.99 -13.74
CA PRO A 597 -67.97 -35.43 -13.01
C PRO A 597 -68.49 -36.34 -11.89
N ALA A 598 -68.89 -35.73 -10.78
CA ALA A 598 -69.58 -36.40 -9.69
C ALA A 598 -71.08 -36.61 -10.01
N ALA A 599 -71.56 -37.84 -9.83
CA ALA A 599 -72.98 -38.20 -9.84
C ALA A 599 -73.57 -38.18 -8.41
N PRO A 600 -74.88 -37.94 -8.24
CA PRO A 600 -75.46 -37.52 -6.97
C PRO A 600 -75.91 -38.70 -6.10
N SER A 601 -75.74 -38.55 -4.78
CA SER A 601 -76.30 -39.46 -3.79
C SER A 601 -76.89 -38.67 -2.62
N ARG A 602 -77.99 -39.22 -2.09
CA ARG A 602 -79.10 -38.58 -1.38
C ARG A 602 -78.82 -38.25 0.09
N ALA A 603 -79.44 -37.16 0.53
CA ALA A 603 -80.15 -36.92 1.79
C ALA A 603 -79.79 -37.73 3.07
N ARG A 604 -79.45 -37.00 4.14
CA ARG A 604 -80.18 -36.92 5.45
C ARG A 604 -79.26 -36.17 6.46
N ARG A 605 -79.64 -34.97 6.90
CA ARG A 605 -80.43 -34.61 8.10
C ARG A 605 -79.69 -34.78 9.44
N ARG A 606 -79.64 -33.65 10.17
CA ARG A 606 -79.53 -33.45 11.63
C ARG A 606 -78.13 -33.68 12.22
N GLY A 607 -77.58 -32.81 13.05
CA GLY A 607 -78.07 -31.61 13.74
C GLY A 607 -77.37 -31.52 15.09
N ALA A 608 -77.18 -30.29 15.60
CA ALA A 608 -76.84 -29.93 16.99
C ALA A 608 -75.51 -30.51 17.54
N ARG A 609 -74.63 -29.75 18.19
CA ARG A 609 -74.74 -28.48 18.89
C ARG A 609 -73.33 -27.92 19.09
#